data_AF-F4N4U3-F1
#
_entry.id   AF-F4N4U3-F1
#
_cell.length_a   1.000
_cell.length_b   1.000
_cell.length_c   1.000
_cell.angle_alpha   90.00
_cell.angle_beta   90.00
_cell.angle_gamma   90.00
#
_symmetry.space_group_name_H-M   'P 1'
#
loop_
_entity.id
_entity.type
_entity.pdbx_description
1 polymer ?
#
loop_
_entity_poly.entity_id
_entity_poly.type
_entity_poly.pdbx_seq_one_letter_code
_entity_poly.pdbx_strand_id
1 'polypeptide(L)' 'MSEAEARPSNFIRQIIDEDLASGKHTSVHTRFPPEPNGYLHIGHAKSICLNFGIAQDYQGQCNLRFD' A
#
# COMPACT_ATOMS: atom_id res chain seq x y z
N MET A 1 -17.51 11.06 -9.60
CA MET A 1 -16.91 11.31 -8.27
C MET A 1 -17.61 10.37 -7.32
N SER A 2 -17.15 9.12 -7.29
CA SER A 2 -17.72 8.09 -6.41
C SER A 2 -17.24 8.35 -4.99
N GLU A 3 -18.18 8.22 -4.06
CA GLU A 3 -18.02 8.45 -2.64
C GLU A 3 -16.77 7.78 -2.08
N ALA A 4 -16.20 8.43 -1.07
CA ALA A 4 -15.27 7.82 -0.13
C ALA A 4 -15.99 6.68 0.61
N GLU A 5 -16.18 5.53 -0.05
CA GLU A 5 -16.51 4.29 0.62
C GLU A 5 -15.54 4.16 1.78
N ALA A 6 -16.09 4.04 3.00
CA ALA A 6 -15.33 4.02 4.23
C ALA A 6 -14.19 3.01 4.09
N ARG A 7 -12.96 3.51 3.96
CA ARG A 7 -11.77 2.69 3.74
C ARG A 7 -11.73 1.68 4.87
N PRO A 8 -11.59 0.36 4.59
CA PRO A 8 -11.40 -0.62 5.64
C PRO A 8 -10.20 -0.21 6.49
N SER A 9 -10.48 0.27 7.71
CA SER A 9 -9.45 0.72 8.63
C SER A 9 -8.69 -0.49 9.14
N ASN A 10 -7.37 -0.44 9.03
CA ASN A 10 -6.47 -1.43 9.60
C ASN A 10 -5.30 -0.71 10.28
N PHE A 11 -4.57 -1.44 11.11
CA PHE A 11 -3.47 -0.87 11.89
C PHE A 11 -2.37 -0.23 11.02
N ILE A 12 -2.17 -0.70 9.78
CA ILE A 12 -1.17 -0.13 8.86
C ILE A 12 -1.58 1.28 8.44
N ARG A 13 -2.85 1.50 8.12
CA ARG A 13 -3.38 2.83 7.77
C ARG A 13 -3.30 3.80 8.94
N GLN A 14 -3.59 3.33 10.16
CA GLN A 14 -3.44 4.15 11.37
C GLN A 14 -2.00 4.64 11.57
N ILE A 15 -1.02 3.75 11.40
CA ILE A 15 0.41 4.13 11.48
C ILE A 15 0.78 5.14 10.39
N ILE A 16 0.29 4.94 9.15
CA ILE A 16 0.54 5.88 8.06
C ILE A 16 -0.07 7.26 8.38
N ASP A 17 -1.30 7.30 8.89
CA ASP A 17 -1.99 8.54 9.25
C ASP A 17 -1.22 9.31 10.33
N GLU A 18 -0.72 8.61 11.36
CA GLU A 18 0.09 9.19 12.43
C GLU A 18 1.45 9.70 11.91
N ASP A 19 2.11 8.95 11.04
CA ASP A 19 3.40 9.34 10.44
C ASP A 19 3.25 10.56 9.51
N LEU A 20 2.14 10.67 8.78
CA LEU A 20 1.82 11.84 7.94
C LEU A 20 1.42 13.05 8.80
N ALA A 21 0.61 12.85 9.83
CA ALA A 21 0.16 13.93 10.73
C ALA A 21 1.31 14.52 11.55
N SER A 22 2.27 13.69 11.97
CA SER A 22 3.48 14.12 12.66
C SER A 22 4.52 14.76 11.73
N GLY A 23 4.33 14.67 10.40
CA GLY A 23 5.27 15.18 9.40
C GLY A 23 6.55 14.34 9.28
N LYS A 24 6.60 13.14 9.87
CA LYS A 24 7.74 12.21 9.74
C LYS A 24 7.98 11.82 8.27
N HIS A 25 6.90 11.68 7.50
CA HIS A 25 6.95 11.48 6.06
C HIS A 25 6.01 12.46 5.36
N THR A 26 6.39 12.92 4.17
CA THR A 26 5.60 13.87 3.37
C THR A 26 4.70 13.19 2.34
N SER A 27 4.99 11.93 1.99
CA SER A 27 4.24 11.15 1.02
C SER A 27 4.42 9.65 1.29
N VAL A 28 3.48 8.84 0.82
CA VAL A 28 3.50 7.38 0.98
C VAL A 28 4.17 6.73 -0.23
N HIS A 29 5.17 5.88 0.02
CA HIS A 29 5.81 5.08 -1.02
C HIS A 29 5.89 3.61 -0.58
N THR A 30 5.11 2.74 -1.20
CA THR A 30 5.08 1.29 -0.93
C THR A 30 5.84 0.51 -2.01
N ARG A 31 6.00 -0.80 -1.79
CA ARG A 31 6.56 -1.70 -2.80
C ARG A 31 6.02 -3.12 -2.67
N PHE A 32 5.76 -3.77 -3.80
CA PHE A 32 5.52 -5.21 -3.89
C PHE A 32 6.76 -5.89 -4.46
N PRO A 33 7.55 -6.62 -3.64
CA PRO A 33 8.81 -7.18 -4.06
C PRO A 33 8.81 -8.73 -4.17
N PRO A 34 8.21 -9.33 -5.22
CA PRO A 34 8.31 -10.78 -5.41
C PRO A 34 9.72 -11.18 -5.86
N GLU A 35 10.19 -12.34 -5.39
CA GLU A 35 11.36 -13.00 -5.98
C GLU A 35 11.01 -13.50 -7.40
N PRO A 36 11.89 -13.32 -8.41
CA PRO A 36 11.64 -13.73 -9.79
C PRO A 36 11.91 -15.23 -10.02
N ASN A 37 11.53 -16.08 -9.06
CA ASN A 37 11.82 -17.52 -9.05
C ASN A 37 10.57 -18.41 -9.03
N GLY A 38 9.37 -17.83 -9.14
CA GLY A 38 8.11 -18.58 -9.14
C GLY A 38 6.93 -17.79 -9.66
N TYR A 39 5.82 -18.49 -9.93
CA TYR A 39 4.55 -17.87 -10.30
C TYR A 39 3.80 -17.36 -9.07
N LEU A 40 3.17 -16.20 -9.21
CA LEU A 40 2.30 -15.67 -8.18
C LEU A 40 1.04 -16.52 -8.04
N HIS A 41 0.73 -16.97 -6.83
CA HIS A 41 -0.56 -17.57 -6.45
C HIS A 41 -1.45 -16.57 -5.67
N ILE A 42 -2.68 -16.97 -5.35
CA ILE A 42 -3.71 -16.12 -4.70
C ILE A 42 -3.26 -15.46 -3.39
N GLY A 43 -2.29 -16.03 -2.67
CA GLY A 43 -1.74 -15.44 -1.45
C GLY A 43 -1.06 -14.09 -1.71
N HIS A 44 -0.44 -13.93 -2.88
CA HIS A 44 0.19 -12.67 -3.30
C HIS A 44 -0.83 -11.56 -3.53
N ALA A 45 -2.07 -11.89 -3.89
CA ALA A 45 -3.12 -10.90 -4.10
C ALA A 45 -3.33 -10.02 -2.87
N LYS A 46 -3.21 -10.59 -1.65
CA LYS A 46 -3.30 -9.80 -0.41
C LYS A 46 -2.20 -8.74 -0.33
N SER A 47 -0.96 -9.09 -0.67
CA SER A 47 0.18 -8.16 -0.67
C SER A 47 0.07 -7.12 -1.77
N ILE A 48 -0.39 -7.51 -2.96
CA ILE A 48 -0.63 -6.61 -4.09
C ILE A 48 -1.70 -5.58 -3.73
N CYS A 49 -2.91 -6.04 -3.34
CA CYS A 49 -4.00 -5.14 -2.97
C CYS A 49 -3.63 -4.23 -1.79
N LEU A 50 -2.84 -4.72 -0.84
CA LEU A 50 -2.36 -3.89 0.27
C LEU A 50 -1.39 -2.80 -0.21
N ASN A 51 -0.32 -3.15 -0.91
CA ASN A 51 0.73 -2.19 -1.27
C ASN A 51 0.24 -1.16 -2.31
N PHE A 52 -0.39 -1.64 -3.38
CA PHE A 52 -0.93 -0.75 -4.42
C PHE A 52 -2.16 0.01 -3.93
N GLY A 53 -3.03 -0.64 -3.14
CA GLY A 53 -4.20 0.01 -2.55
C GLY A 53 -3.81 1.13 -1.58
N ILE A 54 -2.80 0.93 -0.74
CA ILE A 54 -2.27 2.00 0.13
C ILE A 54 -1.74 3.16 -0.72
N ALA A 55 -0.92 2.90 -1.75
CA ALA A 55 -0.43 3.98 -2.60
C ALA A 55 -1.59 4.75 -3.27
N GLN A 56 -2.63 4.05 -3.72
CA GLN A 56 -3.82 4.68 -4.29
C GLN A 56 -4.59 5.52 -3.26
N ASP A 57 -4.87 4.98 -2.07
CA ASP A 57 -5.63 5.64 -1.01
C ASP A 57 -4.99 6.97 -0.55
N TYR A 58 -3.66 7.00 -0.53
CA TYR A 58 -2.86 8.13 -0.04
C TYR A 58 -2.25 8.98 -1.16
N GLN A 59 -2.64 8.76 -2.42
CA GLN A 59 -2.10 9.46 -3.59
C GLN A 59 -0.56 9.39 -3.65
N GLY A 60 -0.01 8.26 -3.19
CA GLY A 60 1.40 7.94 -3.15
C GLY A 60 1.87 7.12 -4.34
N GLN A 61 3.04 6.49 -4.20
CA GLN A 61 3.63 5.63 -5.22
C GLN A 61 3.79 4.20 -4.72
N CYS A 62 3.70 3.22 -5.61
CA CYS A 62 4.02 1.82 -5.32
C CYS A 62 4.97 1.29 -6.39
N ASN A 63 6.11 0.75 -5.97
CA ASN A 63 7.06 0.12 -6.88
C ASN A 63 6.78 -1.39 -6.99
N LEU A 64 6.71 -1.91 -8.21
CA LEU A 64 6.96 -3.33 -8.48
C LEU A 64 8.48 -3.51 -8.58
N ARG A 65 9.05 -4.34 -7.72
CA ARG A 65 10.50 -4.60 -7.71
C ARG A 65 10.72 -6.11 -7.69
N PHE A 66 11.57 -6.65 -8.55
CA PHE A 66 12.04 -8.02 -8.35
C PHE A 66 13.19 -7.96 -7.34
N ASP A 67 13.07 -8.73 -6.26
CA ASP A 67 14.16 -8.92 -5.28
C ASP A 67 15.12 -10.01 -5.77
#